data_AF-A0A803JCI7-F1
#
_entry.id   AF-A0A803JCI7-F1
#
_cell.length_a   1.000
_cell.length_b   1.000
_cell.length_c   1.000
_cell.angle_alpha   90.00
_cell.angle_beta   90.00
_cell.angle_gamma   90.00
#
_symmetry.space_group_name_H-M   'P 1'
#
loop_
_entity.id
_entity.type
_entity.pdbx_description
1 polymer ?
#
loop_
_entity_poly.entity_id
_entity_poly.type
_entity_poly.pdbx_seq_one_letter_code
_entity_poly.pdbx_strand_id
1 'polypeptide(L)'
;MERAVSLGNSLPSDVILSRFQSLLDNVLNSPLMDSEVLRDGRILDLIDDAWREDKLPYEDVTIPLNELPEPEQDNGGATESVKEQEMKWADLALQYLHENIPSSGS
;
A
#
# COMPACT_ATOMS: atom_id res chain seq x y z
N MET A 1 22.92 30.12 -63.73
CA MET A 1 22.67 30.03 -62.28
C MET A 1 21.29 29.42 -62.12
N GLU A 2 21.19 28.10 -61.91
CA GLU A 2 20.05 27.52 -61.21
C GLU A 2 20.35 26.08 -60.80
N ARG A 3 20.00 25.78 -59.56
CA ARG A 3 20.29 24.56 -58.80
C ARG A 3 19.11 23.62 -59.02
N ALA A 4 19.33 22.32 -59.20
CA ALA A 4 18.26 21.35 -58.99
C ALA A 4 18.78 20.03 -58.41
N VAL A 5 18.72 19.98 -57.08
CA VAL A 5 18.23 18.90 -56.22
C VAL A 5 18.78 17.49 -56.46
N SER A 6 19.66 17.06 -55.55
CA SER A 6 20.00 15.65 -55.29
C SER A 6 18.72 14.82 -55.13
N LEU A 7 18.45 13.95 -56.11
CA LEU A 7 17.46 12.89 -55.98
C LEU A 7 17.93 11.93 -54.90
N GLY A 8 17.25 11.97 -53.75
CA GLY A 8 17.50 11.08 -52.63
C GLY A 8 17.40 9.62 -53.07
N ASN A 9 18.30 8.81 -52.54
CA ASN A 9 18.41 7.39 -52.82
C ASN A 9 17.07 6.68 -52.58
N SER A 10 16.34 6.38 -53.67
CA SER A 10 15.15 5.54 -53.61
C SER A 10 15.58 4.16 -53.16
N LEU A 11 15.06 3.71 -52.01
CA LEU A 11 15.33 2.36 -51.53
C LEU A 11 14.81 1.34 -52.57
N PRO A 12 15.49 0.19 -52.74
CA PRO A 12 15.03 -0.87 -53.62
C PRO A 12 13.61 -1.31 -53.22
N SER A 13 12.76 -1.61 -54.21
CA SER A 13 11.38 -2.09 -53.99
C SER A 13 11.31 -3.26 -53.01
N ASP A 14 12.31 -4.14 -53.05
CA ASP A 14 12.37 -5.33 -52.22
C ASP A 14 12.57 -4.99 -50.74
N VAL A 15 13.32 -3.91 -50.46
CA VAL A 15 13.51 -3.40 -49.09
C VAL A 15 12.22 -2.76 -48.58
N ILE A 16 11.49 -2.08 -49.45
CA ILE A 16 10.20 -1.47 -49.11
C ILE A 16 9.18 -2.57 -48.80
N LEU A 17 9.05 -3.58 -49.66
CA LEU A 17 8.14 -4.72 -49.48
C LEU A 17 8.49 -5.54 -48.24
N SER A 18 9.77 -5.79 -47.97
CA SER A 18 10.22 -6.49 -46.76
C SER A 18 9.87 -5.72 -45.48
N ARG A 19 10.03 -4.39 -45.48
CA ARG A 19 9.61 -3.54 -44.35
C ARG A 19 8.09 -3.53 -44.17
N PHE A 20 7.32 -3.48 -45.25
CA PHE A 20 5.86 -3.59 -45.19
C PHE A 20 5.41 -4.95 -44.67
N GLN A 21 6.04 -6.05 -45.10
CA GLN A 21 5.72 -7.37 -44.60
C GLN A 21 6.06 -7.50 -43.11
N SER A 22 7.21 -7.01 -42.68
CA SER A 22 7.61 -7.04 -41.26
C SER A 22 6.71 -6.17 -40.37
N LEU A 23 6.14 -5.08 -40.92
CA LEU A 23 5.11 -4.28 -40.25
C LEU A 23 3.78 -5.03 -40.19
N LEU A 24 3.36 -5.71 -41.26
CA LEU A 24 2.15 -6.55 -41.26
C LEU A 24 2.28 -7.70 -40.28
N ASP A 25 3.44 -8.35 -40.21
CA ASP A 25 3.71 -9.43 -39.27
C ASP A 25 3.71 -8.93 -37.82
N ASN A 26 4.19 -7.70 -37.56
CA ASN A 26 4.09 -7.06 -36.23
C ASN A 26 2.66 -6.66 -35.88
N VAL A 27 1.87 -6.18 -36.84
CA VAL A 27 0.47 -5.79 -36.60
C VAL A 27 -0.41 -7.02 -36.42
N LEU A 28 -0.21 -8.08 -37.21
CA LEU A 28 -0.96 -9.34 -37.13
C LEU A 28 -0.53 -10.25 -35.97
N ASN A 29 0.73 -10.19 -35.53
CA ASN A 29 1.22 -10.91 -34.33
C ASN A 29 1.25 -10.04 -33.07
N SER A 30 0.71 -8.82 -33.11
CA SER A 30 0.39 -8.13 -31.87
C SER A 30 -0.67 -8.99 -31.16
N PRO A 31 -0.49 -9.33 -29.87
CA PRO A 31 -1.54 -10.02 -29.13
C PRO A 31 -2.80 -9.15 -29.24
N LEU A 32 -3.85 -9.71 -29.82
CA LEU A 32 -5.15 -9.06 -29.94
C LEU A 32 -5.53 -8.56 -28.54
N MET A 33 -5.52 -7.24 -28.36
CA MET A 33 -5.69 -6.53 -27.09
C MET A 33 -4.62 -6.88 -26.03
N ASP A 34 -3.57 -6.07 -25.97
CA ASP A 34 -2.64 -6.00 -24.81
C ASP A 34 -3.35 -5.66 -23.49
N SER A 35 -4.58 -5.14 -23.58
CA SER A 35 -5.47 -4.88 -22.45
C SER A 35 -6.20 -6.13 -21.92
N GLU A 36 -6.24 -7.24 -22.66
CA GLU A 36 -6.91 -8.47 -22.24
C GLU A 36 -5.90 -9.52 -21.73
N VAL A 37 -6.08 -9.94 -20.48
CA VAL A 37 -5.23 -10.97 -19.87
C VAL A 37 -5.62 -12.35 -20.40
N LEU A 38 -4.69 -13.02 -21.08
CA LEU A 38 -4.83 -14.43 -21.44
C LEU A 38 -4.95 -15.28 -20.17
N ARG A 39 -6.06 -15.98 -20.00
CA ARG A 39 -6.31 -16.90 -18.87
C ARG A 39 -6.10 -18.35 -19.33
N ASP A 40 -5.53 -19.18 -18.46
CA ASP A 40 -5.42 -20.62 -18.70
C ASP A 40 -6.80 -21.28 -18.52
N GLY A 41 -7.38 -21.76 -19.63
CA GLY A 41 -8.68 -22.43 -19.63
C GLY A 41 -8.71 -23.68 -18.74
N ARG A 42 -7.59 -24.42 -18.61
CA ARG A 42 -7.53 -25.60 -17.74
C ARG A 42 -7.67 -25.24 -16.27
N ILE A 43 -7.16 -24.08 -15.86
CA ILE A 43 -7.31 -23.59 -14.48
C ILE A 43 -8.76 -23.20 -14.23
N LEU A 44 -9.43 -22.58 -15.21
CA LEU A 44 -10.85 -22.22 -15.10
C LEU A 44 -11.75 -23.45 -14.98
N ASP A 45 -11.42 -24.55 -15.64
CA ASP A 45 -12.18 -25.81 -15.56
C ASP A 45 -12.03 -26.54 -14.21
N LEU A 46 -10.97 -26.22 -13.43
CA LEU A 46 -10.69 -26.84 -12.14
C LEU A 46 -11.32 -26.09 -10.96
N ILE A 47 -11.63 -24.80 -11.13
CA ILE A 47 -12.16 -23.94 -10.07
C ILE A 47 -13.70 -23.93 -10.16
N ASP A 48 -14.37 -24.41 -9.12
CA ASP A 48 -15.82 -24.32 -9.02
C ASP A 48 -16.28 -22.92 -8.56
N ASP A 49 -17.58 -22.65 -8.73
CA ASP A 49 -18.15 -21.35 -8.37
C ASP A 49 -18.04 -21.05 -6.86
N ALA A 50 -18.02 -22.09 -6.02
CA ALA A 50 -17.89 -21.94 -4.57
C ALA A 50 -16.50 -21.43 -4.19
N TRP A 51 -15.44 -22.01 -4.75
CA TRP A 51 -14.07 -21.56 -4.52
C TRP A 51 -13.81 -20.19 -5.15
N ARG A 52 -14.40 -19.93 -6.32
CA ARG A 52 -14.28 -18.63 -7.00
C ARG A 52 -14.82 -17.46 -6.18
N GLU A 53 -15.91 -17.69 -5.44
CA GLU A 53 -16.56 -16.66 -4.62
C GLU A 53 -16.08 -16.67 -3.15
N ASP A 54 -15.26 -17.65 -2.76
CA ASP A 54 -14.73 -17.77 -1.41
C ASP A 54 -13.87 -16.57 -1.02
N LYS A 55 -14.06 -16.09 0.21
CA LYS A 55 -13.32 -14.94 0.76
C LYS A 55 -12.81 -15.33 2.14
N LEU A 56 -11.52 -15.09 2.35
CA LEU A 56 -10.92 -15.28 3.67
C LEU A 56 -11.61 -14.36 4.69
N PRO A 57 -11.85 -14.85 5.91
CA PRO A 57 -12.39 -14.01 6.98
C PRO A 57 -11.38 -12.92 7.37
N TYR A 58 -11.87 -11.84 7.96
CA TYR A 58 -11.02 -10.86 8.63
C TYR A 58 -10.65 -11.42 10.01
N GLU A 59 -9.36 -11.62 10.24
CA GLU A 59 -8.83 -12.03 11.54
C GLU A 59 -8.22 -10.83 12.25
N ASP A 60 -8.45 -10.75 13.57
CA ASP A 60 -7.88 -9.72 14.41
C ASP A 60 -6.41 -10.03 14.71
N VAL A 61 -5.59 -8.97 14.80
CA VAL A 61 -4.20 -9.07 15.22
C VAL A 61 -4.13 -8.98 16.74
N THR A 62 -3.35 -9.86 17.38
CA THR A 62 -3.10 -9.79 18.82
C THR A 62 -2.25 -8.55 19.14
N ILE A 63 -2.82 -7.58 19.86
CA ILE A 63 -2.13 -6.35 20.24
C ILE A 63 -1.69 -6.43 21.71
N PRO A 64 -0.42 -6.12 22.05
CA PRO A 64 0.01 -6.03 23.44
C PRO A 64 -0.59 -4.79 24.10
N LEU A 65 -1.73 -4.96 24.77
CA LEU A 65 -2.49 -3.85 25.37
C LEU A 65 -1.66 -3.01 26.35
N ASN A 66 -0.70 -3.62 27.06
CA ASN A 66 0.16 -2.92 28.01
C ASN A 66 1.12 -1.93 27.33
N GLU A 67 1.36 -2.05 26.02
CA GLU A 67 2.16 -1.13 25.22
C GLU A 67 1.31 -0.02 24.57
N LEU A 68 -0.01 -0.11 24.68
CA LEU A 68 -0.92 0.92 24.21
C LEU A 68 -1.19 1.95 25.32
N PRO A 69 -1.49 3.20 24.95
CA PRO A 69 -2.02 4.18 25.88
C PRO A 69 -3.44 3.82 26.33
N GLU A 70 -3.77 4.18 27.56
CA GLU A 70 -5.13 4.07 28.11
C GLU A 70 -6.10 4.93 27.26
N PRO A 71 -7.27 4.40 26.86
CA PRO A 71 -8.22 5.13 26.01
C PRO A 71 -8.89 6.31 26.72
N GLU A 72 -8.95 6.31 28.05
CA GLU A 72 -9.64 7.34 28.85
C GLU A 72 -8.70 8.34 29.54
N GLN A 73 -7.51 8.61 28.99
CA GLN A 73 -6.63 9.63 29.58
C GLN A 73 -7.11 11.05 29.28
N ASP A 74 -7.94 11.61 30.18
CA ASP A 74 -8.39 13.01 30.18
C ASP A 74 -7.23 14.00 30.46
N ASN A 75 -6.11 13.53 31.02
CA ASN A 75 -5.06 14.37 31.58
C ASN A 75 -3.77 14.49 30.73
N GLY A 76 -3.88 14.37 29.41
CA GLY A 76 -2.75 14.62 28.48
C GLY A 76 -1.61 13.59 28.49
N GLY A 77 -1.75 12.49 29.22
CA GLY A 77 -0.79 11.37 29.21
C GLY A 77 -0.97 10.40 28.02
N ALA A 78 -1.85 10.71 27.07
CA ALA A 78 -2.26 9.84 25.95
C ALA A 78 -1.11 9.34 25.04
N THR A 79 0.14 9.76 25.28
CA THR A 79 1.34 9.28 24.59
C THR A 79 2.08 8.17 25.33
N GLU A 80 1.77 7.90 26.61
CA GLU A 80 2.45 6.88 27.42
C GLU A 80 1.68 5.56 27.43
N SER A 81 2.40 4.46 27.39
CA SER A 81 1.79 3.13 27.54
C SER A 81 1.40 2.85 29.00
N VAL A 82 0.42 1.97 29.21
CA VAL A 82 0.02 1.49 30.55
C VAL A 82 1.23 1.04 31.36
N LYS A 83 2.11 0.25 30.72
CA LYS A 83 3.32 -0.27 31.36
C LYS A 83 4.27 0.82 31.83
N GLU A 84 4.42 1.90 31.07
CA GLU A 84 5.30 3.02 31.45
C GLU A 84 4.71 3.83 32.60
N GLN A 85 3.38 3.99 32.62
CA GLN A 85 2.68 4.67 33.72
C GLN A 85 2.86 3.93 35.05
N GLU A 86 2.73 2.60 35.07
CA GLU A 86 2.92 1.77 36.28
C GLU A 86 4.34 1.86 36.85
N MET A 87 5.34 2.15 36.02
CA MET A 87 6.73 2.32 36.47
C MET A 87 7.00 3.68 37.11
N LYS A 88 6.07 4.64 37.01
CA LYS A 88 6.23 5.96 37.62
C LYS A 88 5.83 5.92 39.08
N TRP A 89 6.63 6.56 39.91
CA TRP A 89 6.31 6.70 41.33
C TRP A 89 5.36 7.90 41.50
N ALA A 90 4.08 7.61 41.74
CA ALA A 90 3.05 8.65 41.91
C ALA A 90 2.90 9.13 43.37
N ASP A 91 3.55 8.47 44.33
CA ASP A 91 3.46 8.85 45.75
C ASP A 91 4.43 10.00 46.09
N LEU A 92 3.86 11.13 46.50
CA LEU A 92 4.60 12.33 46.89
C LEU A 92 4.56 12.58 48.42
N ALA A 93 3.91 11.70 49.20
CA ALA A 93 3.75 11.82 50.64
C ALA A 93 3.17 13.18 51.14
N LEU A 94 2.43 13.90 50.27
CA LEU A 94 1.89 15.23 50.57
C LEU A 94 0.85 15.24 51.70
N GLN A 95 0.31 14.07 52.06
CA GLN A 95 -0.57 13.88 53.22
C GLN A 95 0.03 14.43 54.52
N TYR A 96 1.35 14.40 54.69
CA TYR A 96 2.02 14.90 55.90
C TYR A 96 2.10 16.44 55.98
N LEU A 97 1.81 17.16 54.88
CA LEU A 97 1.78 18.63 54.88
C LEU A 97 0.49 19.18 55.51
N HIS A 98 -0.63 18.47 55.39
CA HIS A 98 -1.92 18.95 55.88
C HIS A 98 -2.02 18.94 57.41
N GLU A 99 -1.35 18.00 58.09
CA GLU A 99 -1.38 17.91 59.57
C GLU A 99 -0.50 18.98 60.27
N ASN A 100 0.43 19.61 59.54
CA ASN A 100 1.38 20.58 60.11
C ASN A 100 0.94 22.04 59.95
N ILE A 101 -0.26 22.31 59.44
CA ILE A 101 -0.83 23.66 59.45
C ILE A 101 -1.47 23.86 60.82
N PRO A 102 -0.86 24.63 61.76
CA PRO A 102 -1.56 24.97 62.98
C PRO A 102 -2.87 25.66 62.59
N SER A 103 -3.99 25.16 63.10
CA SER A 103 -5.28 25.84 63.07
C SER A 103 -5.14 27.21 63.75
N SER A 104 -4.64 28.21 63.03
CA SER A 104 -4.61 29.59 63.46
C SER A 104 -6.03 30.14 63.32
N GLY A 105 -6.87 29.92 64.33
CA GLY A 105 -8.23 30.43 64.30
C GLY A 105 -9.11 29.93 65.43
N SER A 106 -8.93 30.50 66.63
CA SER A 106 -10.00 31.06 67.49
C SER A 106 -9.37 31.81 68.66
#